data_AF-A0A6P1CZL3-F1
#
_entry.id   AF-A0A6P1CZL3-F1
#
_cell.length_a   1.000
_cell.length_b   1.000
_cell.length_c   1.000
_cell.angle_alpha   90.00
_cell.angle_beta   90.00
_cell.angle_gamma   90.00
#
_symmetry.space_group_name_H-M   'P 1'
#
loop_
_entity.id
_entity.type
_entity.pdbx_description
1 polymer ?
#
loop_
_entity_poly.entity_id
_entity_poly.type
_entity_poly.pdbx_seq_one_letter_code
_entity_poly.pdbx_strand_id
1 'polypeptide(L)'
;VMSNLGLHIAMREAGITMRTTAVGDRYVLEELRRGRFTLGGEQSGHVVFPAHGTTGDGILTGLKLMGRMASTGRTLADLASVVQTVPQILVNVPV
;
A
#
# COMPACT_ATOMS: atom_id res chain seq x y z
N VAL A 1 -2.67 7.08 8.36
CA VAL A 1 -2.03 8.07 9.25
C VAL A 1 -0.51 8.09 9.04
N MET A 2 0.12 6.93 8.80
CA MET A 2 1.59 6.85 8.56
C MET A 2 2.01 6.97 7.09
N SER A 3 1.16 6.58 6.14
CA SER A 3 1.50 6.64 4.71
C SER A 3 1.81 8.06 4.26
N ASN A 4 2.84 8.18 3.42
CA ASN A 4 3.28 9.47 2.87
C ASN A 4 2.13 10.20 2.14
N LEU A 5 2.01 11.52 2.33
CA LEU A 5 0.98 12.34 1.67
C LEU A 5 1.03 12.22 0.14
N GLY A 6 2.22 12.01 -0.44
CA GLY A 6 2.40 11.75 -1.86
C GLY A 6 1.57 10.58 -2.39
N LEU A 7 1.41 9.52 -1.59
CA LEU A 7 0.55 8.39 -1.93
C LEU A 7 -0.92 8.81 -2.03
N HIS A 8 -1.39 9.61 -1.06
CA HIS A 8 -2.78 10.09 -1.06
C HIS A 8 -3.09 11.03 -2.22
N ILE A 9 -2.12 11.83 -2.65
CA ILE A 9 -2.23 12.69 -3.84
C ILE A 9 -2.33 11.81 -5.09
N ALA A 10 -1.37 10.90 -5.29
CA ALA A 10 -1.33 10.03 -6.47
C ALA A 10 -2.59 9.17 -6.61
N MET A 11 -3.11 8.61 -5.52
CA MET A 11 -4.36 7.82 -5.56
C MET A 11 -5.57 8.69 -5.91
N ARG A 12 -5.64 9.92 -5.40
CA ARG A 12 -6.73 10.86 -5.73
C ARG A 12 -6.70 11.24 -7.21
N GLU A 13 -5.52 11.56 -7.74
CA GLU A 13 -5.32 11.89 -9.16
C GLU A 13 -5.68 10.71 -10.07
N ALA A 14 -5.41 9.48 -9.62
CA ALA A 14 -5.80 8.25 -10.32
C ALA A 14 -7.29 7.86 -10.14
N GLY A 15 -8.09 8.64 -9.40
CA GLY A 15 -9.50 8.33 -9.13
C GLY A 15 -9.71 7.14 -8.19
N ILE A 16 -8.69 6.75 -7.43
CA ILE A 16 -8.73 5.62 -6.50
C ILE A 16 -9.24 6.10 -5.14
N THR A 17 -10.32 5.47 -4.67
CA THR A 17 -10.85 5.72 -3.33
C THR A 17 -9.93 5.08 -2.29
N MET A 18 -9.37 5.90 -1.40
CA MET A 18 -8.59 5.43 -0.25
C MET A 18 -9.38 5.54 1.05
N ARG A 19 -9.22 4.54 1.93
CA ARG A 19 -9.59 4.62 3.34
C ARG A 19 -8.34 4.61 4.20
N THR A 20 -8.36 5.42 5.25
CA THR A 20 -7.27 5.51 6.21
C THR A 20 -7.75 4.98 7.55
N THR A 21 -6.96 4.09 8.15
CA THR A 21 -7.23 3.50 9.47
C THR A 21 -6.23 3.99 10.50
N ALA A 22 -6.45 3.65 11.77
CA ALA A 22 -5.40 3.68 12.79
C ALA A 22 -4.24 2.75 12.41
N VAL A 23 -3.08 2.96 13.04
CA VAL A 23 -1.86 2.16 12.83
C VAL A 23 -2.06 0.76 13.40
N GLY A 24 -1.67 -0.27 12.64
CA GLY A 24 -1.84 -1.68 12.99
C GLY A 24 -2.60 -2.45 11.91
N ASP A 25 -2.05 -3.58 11.52
CA ASP A 25 -2.58 -4.54 10.54
C ASP A 25 -4.05 -4.92 10.80
N ARG A 26 -4.44 -5.08 12.06
CA ARG A 26 -5.81 -5.38 12.47
C ARG A 26 -6.81 -4.37 11.93
N TYR A 27 -6.53 -3.08 12.05
CA TYR A 27 -7.45 -2.05 11.60
C TYR A 27 -7.57 -2.02 10.08
N VAL A 28 -6.46 -2.29 9.38
CA VAL A 28 -6.46 -2.44 7.92
C VAL A 28 -7.36 -3.61 7.51
N LEU A 29 -7.21 -4.78 8.15
CA LEU A 29 -8.02 -5.96 7.87
C LEU A 29 -9.52 -5.76 8.18
N GLU A 30 -9.84 -5.10 9.30
CA GLU A 30 -11.22 -4.77 9.66
C GLU A 30 -11.85 -3.85 8.60
N GLU A 31 -11.13 -2.83 8.13
CA GLU A 31 -11.64 -1.91 7.11
C GLU A 31 -11.77 -2.55 5.73
N LEU A 32 -10.81 -3.38 5.34
CA LEU A 32 -10.87 -4.19 4.12
C LEU A 32 -12.14 -5.05 4.07
N ARG A 33 -12.47 -5.71 5.20
CA ARG A 33 -13.68 -6.54 5.34
C ARG A 33 -14.94 -5.69 5.33
N ARG A 34 -14.99 -4.62 6.14
CA ARG A 34 -16.15 -3.74 6.28
C ARG A 34 -16.53 -3.09 4.96
N GLY A 35 -15.54 -2.59 4.22
CA GLY A 35 -15.75 -1.90 2.94
C GLY A 35 -15.69 -2.79 1.71
N ARG A 36 -15.41 -4.10 1.86
CA ARG A 36 -15.17 -5.04 0.75
C ARG A 36 -14.13 -4.51 -0.25
N PHE A 37 -13.05 -3.93 0.27
CA PHE A 37 -11.96 -3.39 -0.55
C PHE A 37 -11.06 -4.50 -1.09
N THR A 38 -10.36 -4.20 -2.20
CA THR A 38 -9.58 -5.19 -2.95
C THR A 38 -8.08 -5.18 -2.62
N LEU A 39 -7.59 -4.14 -1.95
CA LEU A 39 -6.19 -3.95 -1.58
C LEU A 39 -6.08 -3.09 -0.33
N GLY A 40 -5.17 -3.45 0.56
CA GLY A 40 -4.84 -2.65 1.74
C GLY A 40 -3.43 -2.96 2.21
N GLY A 41 -2.90 -2.13 3.11
CA GLY A 41 -1.58 -2.37 3.67
C GLY A 41 -1.02 -1.20 4.46
N GLU A 42 0.21 -1.38 4.90
CA GLU A 42 0.98 -0.44 5.71
C GLU A 42 2.32 -0.09 5.05
N GLN A 43 2.91 1.04 5.45
CA GLN A 43 4.20 1.50 4.92
C GLN A 43 5.36 0.52 5.19
N SER A 44 5.22 -0.36 6.18
CA SER A 44 6.17 -1.43 6.49
C SER A 44 6.35 -2.45 5.35
N GLY A 45 5.46 -2.46 4.36
CA GLY A 45 5.42 -3.48 3.30
C GLY A 45 4.43 -4.62 3.60
N HIS A 46 3.69 -4.56 4.72
CA HIS A 46 2.57 -5.45 4.96
C HIS A 46 1.43 -5.10 3.99
N VAL A 47 1.23 -5.92 2.95
CA VAL A 47 0.21 -5.72 1.91
C VAL A 47 -0.74 -6.92 1.87
N VAL A 48 -2.03 -6.65 1.89
CA VAL A 48 -3.10 -7.63 1.91
C VAL A 48 -3.88 -7.58 0.60
N PHE A 49 -4.06 -8.75 -0.01
CA PHE A 49 -4.96 -8.97 -1.14
C PHE A 49 -6.13 -9.85 -0.69
N PRO A 50 -7.28 -9.29 -0.26
CA PRO A 50 -8.39 -10.07 0.30
C PRO A 50 -8.91 -11.20 -0.59
N ALA A 51 -8.75 -11.09 -1.91
CA ALA A 51 -9.12 -12.13 -2.86
C ALA A 51 -8.21 -13.37 -2.83
N HIS A 52 -7.03 -13.30 -2.20
CA HIS A 52 -6.02 -14.37 -2.21
C HIS A 52 -5.63 -14.84 -0.80
N GLY A 53 -5.97 -14.08 0.25
CA GLY A 53 -5.62 -14.43 1.61
C GLY A 53 -6.27 -13.52 2.65
N THR A 54 -6.22 -13.94 3.91
CA THR A 54 -6.81 -13.22 5.05
C THR A 54 -5.79 -12.42 5.86
N THR A 55 -4.54 -12.36 5.41
CA THR A 55 -3.40 -11.68 6.04
C THR A 55 -2.47 -11.12 4.97
N GLY A 56 -1.49 -10.32 5.39
CA GLY A 56 -0.45 -9.83 4.49
C GLY A 56 0.45 -10.96 4.00
N ASP A 57 0.78 -10.93 2.71
CA ASP A 57 1.62 -11.94 2.07
C ASP A 57 2.69 -11.25 1.22
N GLY A 58 3.93 -11.27 1.73
CA GLY A 58 5.08 -10.66 1.07
C GLY A 58 5.48 -11.36 -0.23
N ILE A 59 5.34 -12.69 -0.30
CA ILE A 59 5.69 -13.47 -1.50
C ILE A 59 4.68 -13.15 -2.60
N LEU A 60 3.38 -13.19 -2.29
CA LEU A 60 2.33 -12.80 -3.23
C LEU A 60 2.52 -11.36 -3.71
N THR A 61 2.83 -10.44 -2.80
CA THR A 61 3.08 -9.03 -3.12
C THR A 61 4.26 -8.89 -4.09
N GLY A 62 5.37 -9.57 -3.81
CA GLY A 62 6.53 -9.61 -4.69
C GLY A 62 6.21 -10.20 -6.06
N LEU A 63 5.47 -11.31 -6.12
CA LEU A 63 5.03 -11.92 -7.38
C LEU A 63 4.11 -11.01 -8.18
N LYS A 64 3.16 -10.31 -7.54
CA LYS A 64 2.29 -9.32 -8.21
C LYS A 64 3.13 -8.18 -8.79
N LEU A 65 4.09 -7.64 -8.04
CA LEU A 65 5.00 -6.59 -8.50
C LEU A 65 5.86 -7.05 -9.69
N MET A 66 6.54 -8.19 -9.57
CA MET A 66 7.35 -8.75 -10.66
C MET A 66 6.50 -9.09 -11.88
N GLY A 67 5.28 -9.59 -11.69
CA GLY A 67 4.32 -9.81 -12.77
C GLY A 67 3.96 -8.50 -13.49
N ARG A 68 3.78 -7.40 -12.76
CA ARG A 68 3.57 -6.06 -13.37
C ARG A 68 4.81 -5.59 -14.14
N MET A 69 6.01 -5.76 -13.60
CA MET A 69 7.26 -5.45 -14.32
C MET A 69 7.36 -6.25 -15.62
N ALA A 70 7.20 -7.58 -15.55
CA ALA A 70 7.26 -8.47 -16.70
C ALA A 70 6.20 -8.12 -17.77
N SER A 71 4.95 -7.88 -17.37
CA SER A 71 3.86 -7.58 -18.31
C SER A 71 3.97 -6.22 -19.01
N THR A 72 4.69 -5.28 -18.41
CA THR A 72 4.84 -3.92 -18.94
C THR A 72 6.19 -3.66 -19.57
N GLY A 73 7.19 -4.52 -19.30
CA GLY A 73 8.59 -4.30 -19.68
C GLY A 73 9.27 -3.14 -18.95
N ARG A 74 8.60 -2.53 -17.95
CA ARG A 74 9.09 -1.35 -17.23
C ARG A 74 9.87 -1.76 -15.98
N THR A 75 10.86 -0.94 -15.62
CA THR A 75 11.61 -1.15 -14.38
C THR A 75 10.74 -0.84 -13.16
N LEU A 76 11.14 -1.34 -11.99
CA LEU A 76 10.45 -1.01 -10.74
C LEU A 76 10.48 0.51 -10.46
N ALA A 77 11.61 1.17 -10.76
CA ALA A 77 11.74 2.61 -10.60
C ALA A 77 10.74 3.38 -11.48
N ASP A 78 10.58 2.96 -12.74
CA ASP A 78 9.60 3.56 -13.65
C ASP A 78 8.17 3.38 -13.13
N LEU A 79 7.84 2.18 -12.64
CA LEU A 79 6.51 1.89 -12.11
C LEU A 79 6.22 2.66 -10.81
N ALA A 80 7.23 2.82 -9.94
CA ALA A 80 7.11 3.54 -8.68
C ALA A 80 7.03 5.07 -8.86
N SER A 81 7.52 5.60 -9.98
CA SER A 81 7.57 7.05 -10.25
C SER A 81 6.20 7.76 -10.27
N VAL A 82 5.10 7.00 -10.31
CA VAL A 82 3.74 7.54 -10.21
C VAL A 82 3.42 8.11 -8.83
N VAL A 83 4.15 7.72 -7.79
CA VAL A 83 4.02 8.29 -6.44
C VAL A 83 5.22 9.19 -6.17
N GLN A 84 4.97 10.50 -6.15
CA GLN A 84 5.97 11.49 -5.74
C GLN A 84 5.90 11.66 -4.22
N THR A 85 6.88 11.11 -3.49
CA THR A 85 6.93 11.23 -2.04
C THR A 85 7.24 12.66 -1.62
N VAL A 86 6.50 13.18 -0.64
CA VAL A 86 6.81 14.48 0.00
C VAL A 86 7.73 14.28 1.20
N PRO A 87 8.44 15.32 1.68
CA PRO A 87 9.26 15.22 2.89
C PRO A 87 8.43 14.71 4.08
N GLN A 88 8.87 13.60 4.67
CA GLN A 88 8.27 13.01 5.87
C GLN A 88 9.38 12.36 6.70
N ILE A 89 9.38 12.60 8.01
CA ILE A 89 10.33 12.03 8.96
C ILE A 89 9.54 11.35 10.07
N LEU A 90 9.92 10.11 10.41
CA LEU A 90 9.41 9.40 11.59
C LEU A 90 10.54 9.34 12.64
N VAL A 91 10.31 9.92 13.80
CA VAL A 91 11.25 9.90 14.93
C VAL A 91 10.61 9.10 16.07
N ASN A 92 11.19 7.94 16.38
CA ASN A 92 10.78 7.14 17.53
C ASN A 92 11.52 7.63 18.78
N VAL A 93 10.78 8.06 19.80
CA VAL A 93 11.36 8.53 21.07
C VAL A 93 11.32 7.37 22.07
N PRO A 94 12.48 6.89 22.58
CA PRO A 94 12.52 5.88 23.64
C PRO A 94 11.81 6.40 24.89
N VAL A 95 11.06 5.52 25.55
CA VAL A 95 10.40 5.77 26.85
C VAL A 95 10.96 4.85 27.91
#